data_AF-A0A6S7JGW2-F1
#
_entry.id   AF-A0A6S7JGW2-F1
#
_cell.length_a   1.000
_cell.length_b   1.000
_cell.length_c   1.000
_cell.angle_alpha   90.00
_cell.angle_beta   90.00
_cell.angle_gamma   90.00
#
_symmetry.space_group_name_H-M   'P 1'
#
loop_
_entity.id
_entity.type
_entity.pdbx_description
1 polymer ?
#
loop_
_entity_poly.entity_id
_entity_poly.type
_entity_poly.pdbx_seq_one_letter_code
_entity_poly.pdbx_strand_id
1 'polypeptide(L)'
;MATYLYGFEEDRFQQAVSQYLKCVICRNVLRDPVTCRDHQHLFCRACITTHLANFERCPSCNEELNVETLSDAPRVVTNVLSELKIRCDFYKRGCIKFVELGDLEKHCKECEFGPAICLNQGCFIDVNRRDLMYHERTVCERRRIECHNCVELRQEMGTMKQTLTGMNEKLDMAAGNEEMKCDLKEMAKQLERISMQLQHGGGMNTKSKVIVAGGLNDDGGDKALQSVEMFDLSKQAWTLLQPMNKCRVTASAVVYNNQMIVSGGFDNEDDVLNSLEALENLDEVSPLSTWEDIPAELPQNLFGHQSVVFNDNLIVVGGGDNERHFDNISEVSLVPPYTSKLLASMTKKTAAHGMECFDDKLVIVGGGNINTSTNVDNNVVMYDVSKNQCEVLAPLPYPVKIMATVRWHDNVIVLGGMENDDEALNRVSIYNVKTQKSHMLPPMLYKRKDCTAVVVGSMIIVMGGLDENNHVLKSVESFNFSRYTWEELPSMHEARAFATSVAC
;
A
#
# COMPACT_ATOMS: atom_id res chain seq x y z
N MET A 1 -2.52 23.01 -2.57
CA MET A 1 -2.46 24.17 -1.64
C MET A 1 -3.02 23.68 -0.31
N ALA A 2 -2.28 23.82 0.80
CA ALA A 2 -2.65 23.21 2.07
C ALA A 2 -3.95 23.82 2.62
N THR A 3 -5.05 23.05 2.58
CA THR A 3 -6.34 23.41 3.15
C THR A 3 -6.35 23.12 4.65
N TYR A 4 -5.66 23.95 5.42
CA TYR A 4 -5.87 24.01 6.86
C TYR A 4 -7.21 24.70 7.11
N LEU A 5 -8.28 23.91 7.20
CA LEU A 5 -9.64 24.41 7.44
C LEU A 5 -9.80 24.99 8.86
N TYR A 6 -8.93 24.63 9.81
CA TYR A 6 -9.00 25.02 11.22
C TYR A 6 -7.88 26.02 11.62
N GLY A 7 -7.84 26.41 12.91
CA GLY A 7 -6.86 27.36 13.45
C GLY A 7 -5.39 26.99 13.16
N PHE A 8 -4.52 28.01 13.12
CA PHE A 8 -3.09 27.85 12.87
C PHE A 8 -2.36 27.23 14.07
N GLU A 9 -1.56 26.19 13.82
CA GLU A 9 -0.71 25.58 14.84
C GLU A 9 0.27 26.61 15.42
N GLU A 10 0.45 26.59 16.74
CA GLU A 10 1.22 27.61 17.46
C GLU A 10 2.73 27.55 17.16
N ASP A 11 3.26 26.36 16.89
CA ASP A 11 4.66 26.12 16.55
C ASP A 11 5.10 26.76 15.21
N ARG A 12 4.12 27.13 14.37
CA ARG A 12 4.37 27.87 13.13
C ARG A 12 4.70 29.34 13.36
N PHE A 13 4.38 29.89 14.52
CA PHE A 13 4.63 31.30 14.81
C PHE A 13 6.04 31.52 15.35
N GLN A 14 6.64 32.65 14.99
CA GLN A 14 8.00 32.97 15.40
C GLN A 14 8.14 33.19 16.91
N GLN A 15 7.04 33.57 17.55
CA GLN A 15 6.97 33.89 18.97
C GLN A 15 5.71 33.25 19.56
N ALA A 16 5.72 33.05 20.88
CA ALA A 16 4.56 32.53 21.61
C ALA A 16 3.33 33.43 21.41
N VAL A 17 2.18 32.82 21.13
CA VAL A 17 0.94 33.55 20.83
C VAL A 17 0.05 33.58 22.07
N SER A 18 -0.46 34.77 22.38
CA SER A 18 -1.35 34.99 23.52
C SER A 18 -2.57 34.06 23.49
N GLN A 19 -2.99 33.54 24.64
CA GLN A 19 -4.16 32.67 24.75
C GLN A 19 -5.45 33.36 24.29
N TYR A 20 -5.53 34.69 24.37
CA TYR A 20 -6.68 35.48 23.89
C TYR A 20 -6.85 35.48 22.37
N LEU A 21 -5.83 35.03 21.62
CA LEU A 21 -5.85 34.90 20.17
C LEU A 21 -6.06 33.45 19.72
N LYS A 22 -6.44 32.56 20.64
CA LYS A 22 -6.68 31.14 20.37
C LYS A 22 -8.17 30.86 20.31
N CYS A 23 -8.55 29.96 19.42
CA CYS A 23 -9.92 29.50 19.30
C CYS A 23 -10.30 28.62 20.49
N VAL A 24 -11.48 28.85 21.07
CA VAL A 24 -11.96 28.04 22.20
C VAL A 24 -12.18 26.57 21.83
N ILE A 25 -12.51 26.28 20.57
CA ILE A 25 -12.82 24.92 20.10
C ILE A 25 -11.53 24.15 19.75
N CYS A 26 -10.74 24.63 18.80
CA CYS A 26 -9.55 23.90 18.36
C CYS A 26 -8.28 24.20 19.16
N ARG A 27 -8.31 25.18 20.08
CA ARG A 27 -7.18 25.63 20.93
C ARG A 27 -5.95 26.17 20.17
N ASN A 28 -6.02 26.22 18.84
CA ASN A 28 -5.02 26.80 17.96
C ASN A 28 -5.23 28.30 17.75
N VAL A 29 -4.24 28.99 17.18
CA VAL A 29 -4.33 30.43 16.85
C VAL A 29 -5.44 30.65 15.83
N LEU A 30 -6.26 31.68 16.05
CA LEU A 30 -7.47 31.94 15.27
C LEU A 30 -7.19 32.07 13.77
N ARG A 31 -7.99 31.36 12.95
CA ARG A 31 -8.06 31.51 11.49
C ARG A 31 -9.48 31.95 11.11
N ASP A 32 -9.59 33.01 10.32
CA ASP A 32 -10.89 33.62 9.97
C ASP A 32 -11.78 33.79 11.22
N PRO A 33 -11.36 34.67 12.16
CA PRO A 33 -11.96 34.76 13.47
C PRO A 33 -13.38 35.34 13.41
N VAL A 34 -14.31 34.65 14.06
CA VAL A 34 -15.71 35.06 14.26
C VAL A 34 -16.06 35.05 15.73
N THR A 35 -17.18 35.67 16.08
CA THR A 35 -17.60 35.85 17.45
C THR A 35 -19.12 35.75 17.67
N CYS A 36 -19.52 35.36 18.88
CA CYS A 36 -20.91 35.43 19.30
C CYS A 36 -21.31 36.88 19.64
N ARG A 37 -22.56 37.24 19.36
CA ARG A 37 -23.04 38.62 19.42
C ARG A 37 -22.91 39.26 20.82
N ASP A 38 -23.32 38.54 21.86
CA ASP A 38 -23.54 39.15 23.18
C ASP A 38 -22.33 39.06 24.13
N HIS A 39 -21.46 38.07 23.95
CA HIS A 39 -20.35 37.80 24.87
C HIS A 39 -18.95 37.78 24.24
N GLN A 40 -18.85 38.03 22.94
CA GLN A 40 -17.59 38.19 22.20
C GLN A 40 -16.58 37.02 22.32
N HIS A 41 -17.04 35.78 22.51
CA HIS A 41 -16.18 34.60 22.48
C HIS A 41 -15.64 34.38 21.05
N LEU A 42 -14.34 34.10 20.91
CA LEU A 42 -13.67 34.02 19.62
C LEU A 42 -13.51 32.57 19.14
N PHE A 43 -13.86 32.35 17.88
CA PHE A 43 -13.76 31.06 17.22
C PHE A 43 -13.16 31.18 15.83
N CYS A 44 -12.51 30.13 15.32
CA CYS A 44 -12.29 30.02 13.89
C CYS A 44 -13.63 29.77 13.21
N ARG A 45 -13.93 30.41 12.07
CA ARG A 45 -15.21 30.24 11.36
C ARG A 45 -15.55 28.77 11.12
N ALA A 46 -14.63 28.00 10.56
CA ALA A 46 -14.85 26.57 10.32
C ALA A 46 -15.14 25.78 11.61
N CYS A 47 -14.43 26.08 12.72
CA CYS A 47 -14.66 25.39 13.99
C CYS A 47 -16.07 25.61 14.52
N ILE A 48 -16.54 26.88 14.52
CA ILE A 48 -17.86 27.18 15.05
C ILE A 48 -18.96 26.73 14.08
N THR A 49 -18.76 26.83 12.76
CA THR A 49 -19.74 26.33 11.78
C THR A 49 -19.96 24.82 11.94
N THR A 50 -18.90 24.03 12.14
CA THR A 50 -19.02 22.59 12.40
C THR A 50 -19.71 22.29 13.73
N HIS A 51 -19.46 23.09 14.77
CA HIS A 51 -20.16 22.93 16.06
C HIS A 51 -21.66 23.24 15.92
N LEU A 52 -21.99 24.36 15.27
CA LEU A 52 -23.36 24.83 15.06
C LEU A 52 -24.19 23.90 14.16
N ALA A 53 -23.56 23.07 13.34
CA ALA A 53 -24.25 22.02 12.58
C ALA A 53 -24.91 20.96 13.48
N ASN A 54 -24.43 20.79 14.70
CA ASN A 54 -24.94 19.80 15.66
C ASN A 54 -25.56 20.44 16.90
N PHE A 55 -25.14 21.65 17.27
CA PHE A 55 -25.53 22.33 18.49
C PHE A 55 -25.74 23.83 18.24
N GLU A 56 -26.98 24.31 18.24
CA GLU A 56 -27.34 25.73 17.99
C GLU A 56 -27.07 26.64 19.20
N ARG A 57 -25.92 26.46 19.86
CA ARG A 57 -25.52 27.22 21.04
C ARG A 57 -24.03 27.56 21.01
N CYS A 58 -23.67 28.64 21.69
CA CYS A 58 -22.28 29.02 21.90
C CYS A 58 -21.58 28.01 22.85
N PRO A 59 -20.43 27.43 22.47
CA PRO A 59 -19.69 26.49 23.32
C PRO A 59 -19.23 27.08 24.67
N SER A 60 -19.11 28.41 24.76
CA SER A 60 -18.52 29.09 25.92
C SER A 60 -19.56 29.64 26.90
N CYS A 61 -20.65 30.23 26.41
CA CYS A 61 -21.70 30.82 27.25
C CYS A 61 -23.05 30.09 27.18
N ASN A 62 -23.18 29.07 26.33
CA ASN A 62 -24.41 28.28 26.16
C ASN A 62 -25.65 29.06 25.67
N GLU A 63 -25.45 30.32 25.26
CA GLU A 63 -26.49 31.15 24.62
C GLU A 63 -26.80 30.66 23.21
N GLU A 64 -28.03 30.88 22.76
CA GLU A 64 -28.47 30.50 21.41
C GLU A 64 -27.62 31.20 20.36
N LEU A 65 -27.08 30.41 19.43
CA LEU A 65 -26.19 30.88 18.39
C LEU A 65 -26.37 30.00 17.16
N ASN A 66 -26.55 30.61 16.00
CA ASN A 66 -26.60 29.91 14.72
C ASN A 66 -25.67 30.61 13.71
N VAL A 67 -25.45 29.97 12.56
CA VAL A 67 -24.48 30.44 11.55
C VAL A 67 -24.83 31.83 11.01
N GLU A 68 -26.11 32.19 10.94
CA GLU A 68 -26.57 33.50 10.46
C GLU A 68 -26.37 34.62 11.48
N THR A 69 -26.36 34.29 12.77
CA THR A 69 -26.16 35.24 13.88
C THR A 69 -24.69 35.49 14.24
N LEU A 70 -23.76 34.74 13.65
CA LEU A 70 -22.31 34.95 13.86
C LEU A 70 -21.88 36.31 13.33
N SER A 71 -21.08 37.01 14.12
CA SER A 71 -20.47 38.29 13.73
C SER A 71 -18.97 38.09 13.47
N ASP A 72 -18.39 38.90 12.58
CA ASP A 72 -16.94 38.92 12.41
C ASP A 72 -16.26 39.40 13.71
N ALA A 73 -15.05 38.91 13.96
CA ALA A 73 -14.30 39.34 15.14
C ALA A 73 -13.97 40.84 15.09
N PRO A 74 -13.80 41.50 16.25
CA PRO A 74 -13.43 42.90 16.32
C PRO A 74 -12.16 43.20 15.52
N ARG A 75 -12.13 44.35 14.83
CA ARG A 75 -10.98 44.76 13.99
C ARG A 75 -9.63 44.76 14.73
N VAL A 76 -9.64 45.04 16.03
CA VAL A 76 -8.43 45.01 16.84
C VAL A 76 -7.83 43.59 16.88
N VAL A 77 -8.67 42.56 17.01
CA VAL A 77 -8.23 41.15 17.00
C VAL A 77 -7.66 40.77 15.64
N THR A 78 -8.34 41.14 14.55
CA THR A 78 -7.86 40.84 13.19
C THR A 78 -6.54 41.55 12.86
N ASN A 79 -6.36 42.78 13.34
CA ASN A 79 -5.11 43.55 13.13
C ASN A 79 -3.96 42.90 13.89
N VAL A 80 -4.15 42.60 15.19
CA VAL A 80 -3.12 41.94 16.01
C VAL A 80 -2.75 40.57 15.43
N LEU A 81 -3.73 39.79 14.97
CA LEU A 81 -3.48 38.51 14.29
C LEU A 81 -2.64 38.70 13.02
N SER A 82 -2.98 39.71 12.21
CA SER A 82 -2.31 39.97 10.92
C SER A 82 -0.82 40.31 11.07
N GLU A 83 -0.44 40.96 12.17
CA GLU A 83 0.94 41.34 12.48
C GLU A 83 1.81 40.17 12.99
N LEU A 84 1.20 39.04 13.39
CA LEU A 84 1.94 37.89 13.87
C LEU A 84 2.83 37.32 12.77
N LYS A 85 4.10 37.07 13.10
CA LYS A 85 5.06 36.43 12.19
C LYS A 85 4.83 34.92 12.18
N ILE A 86 4.44 34.37 11.03
CA ILE A 86 4.19 32.95 10.80
C ILE A 86 5.13 32.39 9.73
N ARG A 87 5.55 31.15 9.91
CA ARG A 87 6.34 30.41 8.91
C ARG A 87 5.49 30.12 7.67
N CYS A 88 6.09 30.28 6.48
CA CYS A 88 5.47 29.94 5.19
C CYS A 88 4.88 28.51 5.17
N ASP A 89 3.77 28.28 4.48
CA ASP A 89 3.17 26.94 4.34
C ASP A 89 4.11 25.93 3.65
N PHE A 90 5.06 26.41 2.85
CA PHE A 90 6.04 25.58 2.12
C PHE A 90 7.37 25.42 2.85
N TYR A 91 7.40 25.60 4.17
CA TYR A 91 8.65 25.46 4.93
C TYR A 91 9.24 24.04 4.88
N LYS A 92 8.39 23.01 4.85
CA LYS A 92 8.82 21.62 4.64
C LYS A 92 9.42 21.39 3.24
N ARG A 93 9.10 22.26 2.28
CA ARG A 93 9.69 22.27 0.93
C ARG A 93 10.97 23.12 0.83
N GLY A 94 11.39 23.74 1.94
CA GLY A 94 12.62 24.53 2.02
C GLY A 94 12.44 26.04 2.23
N CYS A 95 11.19 26.56 2.29
CA CYS A 95 11.00 27.99 2.54
C CYS A 95 11.20 28.36 4.02
N ILE A 96 12.31 29.02 4.33
CA ILE A 96 12.65 29.42 5.71
C ILE A 96 12.03 30.76 6.16
N LYS A 97 11.23 31.41 5.31
CA LYS A 97 10.71 32.76 5.58
C LYS A 97 9.61 32.74 6.64
N PHE A 98 9.72 33.66 7.59
CA PHE A 98 8.61 34.12 8.42
C PHE A 98 8.03 35.39 7.80
N VAL A 99 6.72 35.40 7.61
CA VAL A 99 5.96 36.52 7.03
C VAL A 99 4.88 36.96 8.00
N GLU A 100 4.38 38.19 7.86
CA GLU A 100 3.17 38.60 8.59
C GLU A 100 1.99 37.74 8.15
N LEU A 101 1.16 37.32 9.10
CA LEU A 101 0.03 36.43 8.85
C LEU A 101 -0.91 37.01 7.78
N GLY A 102 -1.11 38.32 7.77
CA GLY A 102 -1.91 39.02 6.75
C GLY A 102 -1.33 38.90 5.32
N ASP A 103 -0.02 38.72 5.19
CA ASP A 103 0.69 38.58 3.91
C ASP A 103 0.96 37.12 3.54
N LEU A 104 0.61 36.15 4.40
CA LEU A 104 0.94 34.74 4.21
C LEU A 104 0.42 34.19 2.88
N GLU A 105 -0.85 34.46 2.54
CA GLU A 105 -1.46 33.94 1.31
C GLU A 105 -0.77 34.51 0.07
N LYS A 106 -0.46 35.81 0.08
CA LYS A 106 0.28 36.48 -0.99
C LYS A 106 1.67 35.89 -1.15
N HIS A 107 2.38 35.70 -0.03
CA HIS A 107 3.69 35.06 -0.03
C HIS A 107 3.63 33.64 -0.60
N CYS A 108 2.68 32.81 -0.17
CA CYS A 108 2.54 31.43 -0.65
C CYS A 108 2.24 31.38 -2.16
N LYS A 109 1.44 32.32 -2.70
CA LYS A 109 1.20 32.41 -4.16
C LYS A 109 2.48 32.64 -4.95
N GLU A 110 3.43 33.40 -4.42
CA GLU A 110 4.67 33.80 -5.09
C GLU A 110 5.91 32.99 -4.65
N CYS A 111 5.77 32.13 -3.64
CA CYS A 111 6.89 31.41 -3.04
C CYS A 111 7.60 30.49 -4.05
N GLU A 112 8.92 30.64 -4.13
CA GLU A 112 9.80 29.83 -5.00
C GLU A 112 9.78 28.33 -4.66
N PHE A 113 9.51 28.00 -3.40
CA PHE A 113 9.35 26.63 -2.92
C PHE A 113 7.90 26.15 -3.01
N GLY A 114 7.00 26.98 -3.53
CA GLY A 114 5.66 26.56 -3.86
C GLY A 114 5.66 25.49 -4.97
N PRO A 115 4.66 24.60 -5.01
CA PRO A 115 4.53 23.59 -6.04
C PRO A 115 4.40 24.21 -7.43
N ALA A 116 5.06 23.61 -8.41
CA ALA A 116 4.84 23.84 -9.82
C ALA A 116 4.86 22.50 -10.59
N ILE A 117 4.05 22.43 -11.65
CA ILE A 117 3.86 21.22 -12.46
C ILE A 117 4.65 21.36 -13.75
N CYS A 118 5.38 20.31 -14.12
CA CYS A 118 6.09 20.20 -15.40
C CYS A 118 5.14 20.31 -16.59
N LEU A 119 5.48 21.12 -17.60
CA LEU A 119 4.67 21.32 -18.80
C LEU A 119 4.96 20.32 -19.93
N ASN A 120 5.99 19.47 -19.78
CA ASN A 120 6.26 18.42 -20.76
C ASN A 120 5.13 17.38 -20.77
N GLN A 121 4.54 17.13 -21.94
CA GLN A 121 3.41 16.22 -22.09
C GLN A 121 3.71 14.83 -21.49
N GLY A 122 2.88 14.43 -20.51
CA GLY A 122 3.01 13.14 -19.83
C GLY A 122 4.00 13.15 -18.65
N CYS A 123 4.46 14.32 -18.19
CA CYS A 123 5.17 14.48 -16.92
C CYS A 123 4.26 15.13 -15.88
N PHE A 124 4.15 14.52 -14.68
CA PHE A 124 3.29 15.00 -13.59
C PHE A 124 4.06 15.21 -12.27
N ILE A 125 5.38 15.35 -12.36
CA ILE A 125 6.24 15.52 -11.18
C ILE A 125 5.99 16.92 -10.61
N ASP A 126 5.74 16.97 -9.29
CA ASP A 126 5.66 18.23 -8.56
C ASP A 126 7.07 18.65 -8.14
N VAL A 127 7.49 19.82 -8.61
CA VAL A 127 8.80 20.39 -8.30
C VAL A 127 8.61 21.73 -7.62
N ASN A 128 9.64 22.22 -6.93
CA ASN A 128 9.62 23.61 -6.49
C ASN A 128 9.61 24.51 -7.71
N ARG A 129 8.85 25.61 -7.66
CA ARG A 129 8.77 26.57 -8.76
C ARG A 129 10.13 27.04 -9.26
N ARG A 130 11.11 27.22 -8.35
CA ARG A 130 12.50 27.56 -8.70
C ARG A 130 13.23 26.49 -9.52
N ASP A 131 12.85 25.22 -9.37
CA ASP A 131 13.54 24.08 -9.98
C ASP A 131 12.84 23.59 -11.27
N LEU A 132 11.65 24.12 -11.56
CA LEU A 132 10.82 23.72 -12.69
C LEU A 132 11.56 23.80 -14.03
N MET A 133 12.24 24.91 -14.28
CA MET A 133 12.96 25.12 -15.54
C MET A 133 14.12 24.14 -15.73
N TYR A 134 14.85 23.84 -14.65
CA TYR A 134 15.94 22.86 -14.67
C TYR A 134 15.39 21.45 -14.87
N HIS A 135 14.29 21.12 -14.20
CA HIS A 135 13.58 19.87 -14.41
C HIS A 135 13.17 19.71 -15.88
N GLU A 136 12.39 20.64 -16.43
CA GLU A 136 11.83 20.53 -17.80
C GLU A 136 12.89 20.36 -18.89
N ARG A 137 14.05 21.00 -18.73
CA ARG A 137 15.10 21.05 -19.76
C ARG A 137 16.17 19.98 -19.57
N THR A 138 16.51 19.67 -18.33
CA THR A 138 17.72 18.90 -18.02
C THR A 138 17.43 17.53 -17.45
N VAL A 139 16.35 17.39 -16.69
CA VAL A 139 16.07 16.17 -15.91
C VAL A 139 14.86 15.40 -16.46
N CYS A 140 13.86 16.10 -16.99
CA CYS A 140 12.59 15.52 -17.40
C CYS A 140 12.79 14.48 -18.50
N GLU A 141 12.49 13.22 -18.19
CA GLU A 141 12.60 12.08 -19.10
C GLU A 141 11.64 12.17 -20.30
N ARG A 142 10.61 13.01 -20.19
CA ARG A 142 9.64 13.30 -21.25
C ARG A 142 10.03 14.52 -22.09
N ARG A 143 11.21 15.11 -21.88
CA ARG A 143 11.70 16.23 -22.71
C ARG A 143 11.90 15.77 -24.16
N ARG A 144 11.53 16.62 -25.11
CA ARG A 144 11.83 16.38 -26.53
C ARG A 144 13.29 16.74 -26.81
N ILE A 145 14.04 15.81 -27.39
CA ILE A 145 15.41 16.03 -27.85
C ILE A 145 15.38 16.08 -29.38
N GLU A 146 15.83 17.18 -29.98
CA GLU A 146 15.96 17.28 -31.43
C GLU A 146 17.22 16.55 -31.90
N CYS A 147 17.03 15.47 -32.66
CA CYS A 147 18.13 14.69 -33.22
C CYS A 147 18.63 15.33 -34.53
N HIS A 148 19.93 15.61 -34.62
CA HIS A 148 20.52 16.36 -35.73
C HIS A 148 21.01 15.52 -36.92
N ASN A 149 20.91 14.18 -36.90
CA ASN A 149 21.29 13.35 -38.07
C ASN A 149 20.77 11.90 -37.96
N CYS A 150 19.62 11.57 -38.56
CA CYS A 150 19.07 10.21 -38.55
C CYS A 150 18.31 9.86 -39.85
N VAL A 151 19.02 9.71 -40.97
CA VAL A 151 18.41 9.25 -42.24
C VAL A 151 18.17 7.74 -42.23
N GLU A 152 19.03 6.95 -41.57
CA GLU A 152 18.95 5.48 -41.54
C GLU A 152 17.83 4.96 -40.61
N LEU A 153 17.64 5.58 -39.44
CA LEU A 153 16.57 5.21 -38.50
C LEU A 153 15.15 5.40 -39.06
N ARG A 154 14.95 6.30 -40.04
CA ARG A 154 13.63 6.47 -40.68
C ARG A 154 13.24 5.30 -41.57
N GLN A 155 14.20 4.61 -42.18
CA GLN A 155 13.91 3.48 -43.06
C GLN A 155 13.54 2.23 -42.26
N GLU A 156 14.26 1.97 -41.16
CA GLU A 156 13.95 0.86 -40.24
C GLU A 156 12.64 1.06 -39.48
N MET A 157 12.33 2.31 -39.07
CA MET A 157 11.02 2.63 -38.50
C MET A 157 9.87 2.50 -39.52
N GLY A 158 10.15 2.73 -40.81
CA GLY A 158 9.17 2.55 -41.89
C GLY A 158 8.77 1.09 -42.08
N THR A 159 9.75 0.19 -42.09
CA THR A 159 9.53 -1.26 -42.20
C THR A 159 8.88 -1.83 -40.93
N MET A 160 9.29 -1.38 -39.74
CA MET A 160 8.63 -1.76 -38.48
C MET A 160 7.17 -1.30 -38.41
N LYS A 161 6.87 -0.08 -38.88
CA LYS A 161 5.50 0.44 -38.89
C LYS A 161 4.59 -0.34 -39.84
N GLN A 162 5.10 -0.73 -41.01
CA GLN A 162 4.37 -1.58 -41.96
C GLN A 162 4.11 -2.98 -41.40
N THR A 163 5.09 -3.56 -40.71
CA THR A 163 4.98 -4.87 -40.07
C THR A 163 3.96 -4.84 -38.91
N LEU A 164 3.96 -3.77 -38.11
CA LEU A 164 2.98 -3.52 -37.04
C LEU A 164 1.56 -3.36 -37.58
N THR A 165 1.35 -2.62 -38.67
CA THR A 165 0.01 -2.53 -39.30
C THR A 165 -0.48 -3.88 -39.82
N GLY A 166 0.39 -4.69 -40.43
CA GLY A 166 0.01 -6.04 -40.89
C GLY A 166 -0.26 -7.03 -39.76
N MET A 167 0.35 -6.83 -38.58
CA MET A 167 0.03 -7.59 -37.36
C MET A 167 -1.29 -7.11 -36.73
N ASN A 168 -1.58 -5.81 -36.75
CA ASN A 168 -2.80 -5.22 -36.21
C ASN A 168 -4.04 -5.65 -37.03
N GLU A 169 -3.93 -5.71 -38.36
CA GLU A 169 -4.98 -6.22 -39.25
C GLU A 169 -5.25 -7.73 -39.06
N LYS A 170 -4.23 -8.51 -38.67
CA LYS A 170 -4.39 -9.93 -38.32
C LYS A 170 -4.99 -10.15 -36.92
N LEU A 171 -4.75 -9.21 -35.99
CA LEU A 171 -5.38 -9.18 -34.67
C LEU A 171 -6.87 -8.80 -34.75
N ASP A 172 -7.26 -7.91 -35.67
CA ASP A 172 -8.66 -7.53 -35.88
C ASP A 172 -9.52 -8.66 -36.50
N MET A 173 -8.90 -9.68 -37.13
CA MET A 173 -9.62 -10.85 -37.64
C MET A 173 -9.82 -11.96 -36.59
N ALA A 174 -9.20 -11.87 -35.41
CA ALA A 174 -9.44 -12.78 -34.30
C ALA A 174 -10.64 -12.29 -33.47
N ALA A 175 -11.84 -12.56 -33.97
CA ALA A 175 -13.09 -12.28 -33.30
C ALA A 175 -13.18 -13.05 -31.96
N GLY A 176 -12.98 -12.35 -30.85
CA GLY A 176 -13.17 -12.95 -29.52
C GLY A 176 -12.66 -12.12 -28.35
N ASN A 177 -13.02 -10.83 -28.22
CA ASN A 177 -13.06 -10.19 -26.89
C ASN A 177 -13.74 -8.80 -26.85
N GLU A 178 -15.01 -8.71 -27.27
CA GLU A 178 -15.83 -7.51 -27.00
C GLU A 178 -16.03 -7.30 -25.49
N GLU A 179 -16.07 -8.37 -24.69
CA GLU A 179 -16.24 -8.32 -23.23
C GLU A 179 -15.00 -7.70 -22.54
N MET A 180 -13.78 -8.09 -22.92
CA MET A 180 -12.54 -7.47 -22.42
C MET A 180 -12.39 -5.99 -22.79
N LYS A 181 -12.87 -5.57 -23.97
CA LYS A 181 -12.91 -4.13 -24.33
C LYS A 181 -13.93 -3.37 -23.47
N CYS A 182 -15.00 -4.02 -23.04
CA CYS A 182 -16.01 -3.42 -22.18
C CYS A 182 -15.51 -3.32 -20.72
N ASP A 183 -14.86 -4.38 -20.21
CA ASP A 183 -14.30 -4.43 -18.87
C ASP A 183 -13.12 -3.46 -18.70
N LEU A 184 -12.25 -3.33 -19.72
CA LEU A 184 -11.18 -2.32 -19.72
C LEU A 184 -11.73 -0.89 -19.74
N LYS A 185 -12.82 -0.64 -20.48
CA LYS A 185 -13.49 0.67 -20.47
C LYS A 185 -14.17 0.95 -19.14
N GLU A 186 -14.72 -0.06 -18.48
CA GLU A 186 -15.34 0.09 -17.17
C GLU A 186 -14.28 0.30 -16.07
N MET A 187 -13.14 -0.41 -16.11
CA MET A 187 -11.99 -0.16 -15.25
C MET A 187 -11.39 1.22 -15.45
N ALA A 188 -11.24 1.68 -16.70
CA ALA A 188 -10.78 3.04 -17.01
C ALA A 188 -11.75 4.11 -16.48
N LYS A 189 -13.06 3.90 -16.62
CA LYS A 189 -14.09 4.79 -16.06
C LYS A 189 -14.13 4.77 -14.53
N GLN A 190 -13.87 3.62 -13.91
CA GLN A 190 -13.74 3.51 -12.46
C GLN A 190 -12.49 4.25 -11.96
N LEU A 191 -11.35 4.14 -12.67
CA LEU A 191 -10.14 4.92 -12.41
C LEU A 191 -10.37 6.44 -12.58
N GLU A 192 -11.12 6.87 -13.59
CA GLU A 192 -11.52 8.28 -13.74
C GLU A 192 -12.46 8.75 -12.62
N ARG A 193 -13.42 7.93 -12.18
CA ARG A 193 -14.30 8.24 -11.04
C ARG A 193 -13.53 8.33 -9.73
N ILE A 194 -12.56 7.45 -9.50
CA ILE A 194 -11.69 7.46 -8.31
C ILE A 194 -10.73 8.66 -8.38
N SER A 195 -10.20 8.98 -9.56
CA SER A 195 -9.42 10.21 -9.82
C SER A 195 -10.21 11.47 -9.44
N MET A 196 -11.52 11.52 -9.74
CA MET A 196 -12.39 12.62 -9.37
C MET A 196 -12.78 12.62 -7.87
N GLN A 197 -12.83 11.45 -7.23
CA GLN A 197 -13.12 11.30 -5.79
C GLN A 197 -11.89 11.60 -4.90
N LEU A 198 -10.67 11.30 -5.36
CA LEU A 198 -9.41 11.62 -4.69
C LEU A 198 -9.06 13.12 -4.74
N GLN A 199 -9.77 13.92 -5.56
CA GLN A 199 -9.69 15.38 -5.52
C GLN A 199 -10.47 15.99 -4.32
N HIS A 200 -11.20 15.19 -3.53
CA HIS A 200 -12.03 15.66 -2.41
C HIS A 200 -11.84 14.90 -1.07
N GLY A 201 -10.79 14.10 -0.90
CA GLY A 201 -10.53 13.32 0.32
C GLY A 201 -9.07 13.42 0.80
N GLY A 202 -8.85 13.36 2.10
CA GLY A 202 -7.62 13.74 2.79
C GLY A 202 -6.38 12.90 2.50
N GLY A 203 -5.23 13.42 2.95
CA GLY A 203 -3.87 12.98 2.65
C GLY A 203 -3.65 11.47 2.68
N MET A 204 -3.20 10.96 1.53
CA MET A 204 -2.74 9.59 1.37
C MET A 204 -1.33 9.50 1.94
N ASN A 205 -1.18 8.92 3.13
CA ASN A 205 0.10 8.41 3.60
C ASN A 205 0.44 7.25 2.66
N THR A 206 1.07 7.54 1.52
CA THR A 206 1.41 6.50 0.55
C THR A 206 2.53 5.69 1.18
N LYS A 207 2.15 4.51 1.71
CA LYS A 207 3.07 3.41 1.93
C LYS A 207 4.04 3.39 0.77
N SER A 208 5.32 3.62 1.03
CA SER A 208 6.36 3.76 0.01
C SER A 208 7.53 2.83 0.30
N LYS A 209 7.40 2.02 1.34
CA LYS A 209 8.39 1.05 1.76
C LYS A 209 7.79 -0.34 1.69
N VAL A 210 8.64 -1.29 1.35
CA VAL A 210 8.34 -2.71 1.40
C VAL A 210 9.38 -3.36 2.28
N ILE A 211 8.94 -4.19 3.21
CA ILE A 211 9.85 -5.01 4.03
C ILE A 211 9.67 -6.45 3.62
N VAL A 212 10.77 -7.14 3.36
CA VAL A 212 10.83 -8.57 3.12
C VAL A 212 11.68 -9.23 4.20
N ALA A 213 11.19 -10.33 4.76
CA ALA A 213 11.80 -11.00 5.89
C ALA A 213 11.88 -12.52 5.67
N GLY A 214 13.01 -13.09 6.08
CA GLY A 214 13.24 -14.54 6.06
C GLY A 214 13.25 -15.14 4.66
N GLY A 215 12.80 -16.39 4.58
CA GLY A 215 12.90 -17.22 3.39
C GLY A 215 14.15 -18.09 3.39
N LEU A 216 14.49 -18.62 2.23
CA LEU A 216 15.59 -19.56 2.02
C LEU A 216 16.50 -19.05 0.90
N ASN A 217 17.81 -19.25 1.09
CA ASN A 217 18.84 -19.03 0.08
C ASN A 217 19.67 -20.33 -0.10
N ASP A 218 20.09 -20.61 -1.35
CA ASP A 218 20.85 -21.80 -1.76
C ASP A 218 22.35 -21.50 -1.98
N ASP A 219 22.86 -20.35 -1.53
CA ASP A 219 24.29 -20.02 -1.57
C ASP A 219 25.13 -20.88 -0.58
N GLY A 220 25.24 -22.19 -0.85
CA GLY A 220 26.14 -23.13 -0.16
C GLY A 220 25.48 -24.14 0.79
N GLY A 221 24.17 -24.34 0.67
CA GLY A 221 23.35 -25.25 1.47
C GLY A 221 22.08 -24.53 1.91
N ASP A 222 20.91 -25.11 1.61
CA ASP A 222 19.57 -24.62 1.95
C ASP A 222 19.51 -23.97 3.35
N LYS A 223 19.67 -22.64 3.40
CA LYS A 223 19.78 -21.91 4.66
C LYS A 223 18.55 -21.05 4.87
N ALA A 224 17.80 -21.36 5.92
CA ALA A 224 16.76 -20.50 6.45
C ALA A 224 17.37 -19.14 6.86
N LEU A 225 16.77 -18.07 6.35
CA LEU A 225 17.20 -16.71 6.56
C LEU A 225 16.47 -16.11 7.77
N GLN A 226 17.21 -15.30 8.52
CA GLN A 226 16.68 -14.32 9.47
C GLN A 226 16.84 -12.89 8.94
N SER A 227 17.45 -12.72 7.76
CA SER A 227 17.73 -11.41 7.19
C SER A 227 16.44 -10.69 6.79
N VAL A 228 16.47 -9.37 6.93
CA VAL A 228 15.34 -8.49 6.66
C VAL A 228 15.85 -7.34 5.80
N GLU A 229 15.15 -7.06 4.71
CA GLU A 229 15.49 -5.97 3.81
C GLU A 229 14.28 -5.06 3.61
N MET A 230 14.55 -3.76 3.53
CA MET A 230 13.55 -2.75 3.23
C MET A 230 13.87 -2.09 1.90
N PHE A 231 12.91 -2.12 0.98
CA PHE A 231 12.95 -1.35 -0.25
C PHE A 231 12.23 -0.02 -0.06
N ASP A 232 12.93 1.08 -0.32
CA ASP A 232 12.35 2.42 -0.36
C ASP A 232 12.07 2.80 -1.82
N LEU A 233 10.80 2.84 -2.23
CA LEU A 233 10.40 3.14 -3.60
C LEU A 233 10.81 4.55 -4.03
N SER A 234 10.88 5.50 -3.09
CA SER A 234 11.27 6.88 -3.40
C SER A 234 12.76 7.00 -3.71
N LYS A 235 13.57 6.15 -3.08
CA LYS A 235 15.03 6.10 -3.27
C LYS A 235 15.47 5.05 -4.29
N GLN A 236 14.59 4.13 -4.67
CA GLN A 236 14.91 2.97 -5.50
C GLN A 236 16.11 2.19 -4.92
N ALA A 237 16.10 1.96 -3.61
CA ALA A 237 17.23 1.38 -2.91
C ALA A 237 16.79 0.42 -1.79
N TRP A 238 17.52 -0.68 -1.67
CA TRP A 238 17.39 -1.66 -0.60
C TRP A 238 18.30 -1.30 0.58
N THR A 239 17.75 -1.38 1.78
CA THR A 239 18.46 -1.17 3.05
C THR A 239 18.32 -2.42 3.91
N LEU A 240 19.43 -2.92 4.45
CA LEU A 240 19.40 -3.99 5.44
C LEU A 240 18.85 -3.48 6.77
N LEU A 241 17.91 -4.22 7.35
CA LEU A 241 17.39 -4.00 8.70
C LEU A 241 18.01 -5.00 9.68
N GLN A 242 17.71 -4.85 10.97
CA GLN A 242 18.08 -5.87 11.95
C GLN A 242 17.43 -7.21 11.58
N PRO A 243 18.16 -8.33 11.71
CA PRO A 243 17.60 -9.64 11.46
C PRO A 243 16.53 -9.99 12.49
N MET A 244 15.59 -10.86 12.10
CA MET A 244 14.67 -11.54 13.00
C MET A 244 15.44 -12.30 14.09
N ASN A 245 14.78 -12.54 15.23
CA ASN A 245 15.30 -13.35 16.33
C ASN A 245 15.44 -14.83 15.93
N LYS A 246 14.58 -15.30 15.03
CA LYS A 246 14.62 -16.65 14.47
C LYS A 246 14.68 -16.59 12.95
N CYS A 247 15.39 -17.54 12.33
CA CYS A 247 15.27 -17.75 10.91
C CYS A 247 13.93 -18.44 10.60
N ARG A 248 13.29 -18.05 9.50
CA ARG A 248 11.95 -18.51 9.15
C ARG A 248 11.80 -18.71 7.66
N VAL A 249 11.43 -19.91 7.26
CA VAL A 249 11.01 -20.27 5.89
C VAL A 249 9.51 -20.54 5.90
N THR A 250 8.77 -20.10 4.88
CA THR A 250 7.31 -20.29 4.77
C THR A 250 6.50 -19.73 5.95
N ALA A 251 6.99 -18.67 6.58
CA ALA A 251 6.25 -17.93 7.61
C ALA A 251 5.21 -16.99 6.99
N SER A 252 4.22 -16.59 7.79
CA SER A 252 3.23 -15.58 7.41
C SER A 252 3.48 -14.27 8.14
N ALA A 253 3.33 -13.14 7.45
CA ALA A 253 3.45 -11.81 8.03
C ALA A 253 2.20 -10.95 7.86
N VAL A 254 1.93 -10.13 8.86
CA VAL A 254 0.82 -9.17 8.87
C VAL A 254 1.28 -7.82 9.42
N VAL A 255 0.55 -6.77 9.07
CA VAL A 255 0.71 -5.45 9.69
C VAL A 255 -0.37 -5.27 10.76
N TYR A 256 0.04 -4.99 11.99
CA TYR A 256 -0.85 -4.69 13.12
C TYR A 256 -0.23 -3.61 14.00
N ASN A 257 -1.00 -2.59 14.39
CA ASN A 257 -0.56 -1.53 15.30
C ASN A 257 0.83 -0.93 14.97
N ASN A 258 1.08 -0.64 13.69
CA ASN A 258 2.36 -0.11 13.18
C ASN A 258 3.57 -1.06 13.41
N GLN A 259 3.32 -2.36 13.53
CA GLN A 259 4.31 -3.41 13.63
C GLN A 259 4.13 -4.43 12.49
N MET A 260 5.23 -5.01 12.02
CA MET A 260 5.20 -6.21 11.17
C MET A 260 5.31 -7.42 12.09
N ILE A 261 4.27 -8.24 12.15
CA ILE A 261 4.27 -9.48 12.93
C ILE A 261 4.56 -10.64 11.99
N VAL A 262 5.56 -11.45 12.30
CA VAL A 262 5.90 -12.69 11.58
C VAL A 262 5.57 -13.89 12.47
N SER A 263 4.86 -14.86 11.89
CA SER A 263 4.29 -16.00 12.61
C SER A 263 4.65 -17.33 11.96
N GLY A 264 5.02 -18.32 12.78
CA GLY A 264 5.35 -19.68 12.36
C GLY A 264 6.50 -19.79 11.37
N GLY A 265 6.39 -20.71 10.42
CA GLY A 265 7.48 -21.14 9.54
C GLY A 265 8.33 -22.24 10.18
N PHE A 266 9.42 -22.62 9.52
CA PHE A 266 10.44 -23.51 10.10
C PHE A 266 11.83 -22.87 10.04
N ASP A 267 12.72 -23.31 10.94
CA ASP A 267 14.08 -22.79 11.09
C ASP A 267 15.15 -23.72 10.48
N ASN A 268 16.44 -23.45 10.75
CA ASN A 268 17.55 -24.25 10.22
C ASN A 268 17.71 -25.63 10.91
N GLU A 269 16.98 -25.89 11.99
CA GLU A 269 16.97 -27.18 12.70
C GLU A 269 15.78 -28.06 12.24
N ASP A 270 15.08 -27.65 11.18
CA ASP A 270 13.82 -28.23 10.69
C ASP A 270 12.69 -28.20 11.76
N ASP A 271 12.84 -27.33 12.76
CA ASP A 271 11.85 -27.13 13.80
C ASP A 271 10.74 -26.20 13.29
N VAL A 272 9.53 -26.73 13.21
CA VAL A 272 8.34 -25.96 12.87
C VAL A 272 7.95 -25.09 14.07
N LEU A 273 7.81 -23.80 13.84
CA LEU A 273 7.59 -22.80 14.88
C LEU A 273 6.10 -22.52 15.08
N ASN A 274 5.72 -22.25 16.33
CA ASN A 274 4.45 -21.62 16.69
C ASN A 274 4.63 -20.18 17.22
N SER A 275 5.88 -19.73 17.41
CA SER A 275 6.21 -18.43 17.98
C SER A 275 5.98 -17.28 17.00
N LEU A 276 5.67 -16.10 17.55
CA LEU A 276 5.52 -14.85 16.82
C LEU A 276 6.61 -13.86 17.24
N GLU A 277 7.04 -13.02 16.31
CA GLU A 277 7.93 -11.88 16.59
C GLU A 277 7.48 -10.65 15.80
N ALA A 278 7.72 -9.45 16.34
CA ALA A 278 7.31 -8.19 15.75
C ALA A 278 8.50 -7.26 15.49
N LEU A 279 8.50 -6.61 14.33
CA LEU A 279 9.33 -5.45 14.04
C LEU A 279 8.52 -4.18 14.31
N GLU A 280 8.98 -3.36 15.24
CA GLU A 280 8.27 -2.15 15.65
C GLU A 280 8.43 -0.95 14.70
N ASN A 281 7.45 -0.03 14.78
CA ASN A 281 7.50 1.31 14.21
C ASN A 281 7.72 1.34 12.70
N LEU A 282 6.85 0.67 11.94
CA LEU A 282 6.95 0.58 10.48
C LEU A 282 6.98 1.95 9.76
N ASP A 283 6.24 2.93 10.27
CA ASP A 283 6.24 4.30 9.73
C ASP A 283 7.65 4.94 9.76
N GLU A 284 8.41 4.70 10.83
CA GLU A 284 9.74 5.26 11.08
C GLU A 284 10.85 4.20 11.06
N VAL A 285 10.60 3.07 10.38
CA VAL A 285 11.53 1.93 10.37
C VAL A 285 12.91 2.36 9.89
N SER A 286 13.93 1.89 10.62
CA SER A 286 15.33 2.22 10.38
C SER A 286 16.21 0.98 10.54
N PRO A 287 17.47 1.02 10.09
CA PRO A 287 18.43 -0.08 10.30
C PRO A 287 18.69 -0.44 11.77
N LEU A 288 18.24 0.39 12.71
CA LEU A 288 18.36 0.17 14.16
C LEU A 288 17.07 -0.37 14.79
N SER A 289 15.97 -0.48 14.03
CA SER A 289 14.72 -1.05 14.52
C SER A 289 14.91 -2.50 14.92
N THR A 290 14.44 -2.88 16.10
CA THR A 290 14.65 -4.20 16.71
C THR A 290 13.40 -5.07 16.63
N TRP A 291 13.63 -6.38 16.76
CA TRP A 291 12.58 -7.38 16.86
C TRP A 291 12.25 -7.68 18.31
N GLU A 292 10.98 -7.87 18.61
CA GLU A 292 10.49 -8.33 19.92
C GLU A 292 9.71 -9.64 19.78
N ASP A 293 9.86 -10.54 20.75
CA ASP A 293 9.05 -11.76 20.80
C ASP A 293 7.65 -11.42 21.32
N ILE A 294 6.62 -11.86 20.59
CA ILE A 294 5.23 -11.67 21.02
C ILE A 294 4.84 -12.85 21.92
N PRO A 295 4.25 -12.62 23.11
CA PRO A 295 3.88 -13.72 24.02
C PRO A 295 2.78 -14.65 23.50
N ALA A 296 2.07 -14.27 22.44
CA ALA A 296 1.06 -15.12 21.80
C ALA A 296 1.73 -16.22 20.97
N GLU A 297 1.08 -17.39 20.93
CA GLU A 297 1.52 -18.53 20.14
C GLU A 297 0.42 -18.97 19.16
N LEU A 298 0.83 -19.48 18.01
CA LEU A 298 -0.07 -20.21 17.11
C LEU A 298 -0.65 -21.44 17.83
N PRO A 299 -1.87 -21.89 17.49
CA PRO A 299 -2.53 -23.02 18.15
C PRO A 299 -1.74 -24.34 18.04
N GLN A 300 -0.83 -24.41 17.08
CA GLN A 300 0.11 -25.50 16.83
C GLN A 300 1.29 -24.96 16.03
N ASN A 301 2.34 -25.77 15.88
CA ASN A 301 3.46 -25.48 15.00
C ASN A 301 2.97 -25.46 13.55
N LEU A 302 3.19 -24.37 12.82
CA LEU A 302 2.67 -24.20 11.47
C LEU A 302 3.71 -23.58 10.54
N PHE A 303 3.81 -24.16 9.36
CA PHE A 303 4.46 -23.58 8.19
C PHE A 303 3.49 -23.54 7.00
N GLY A 304 3.69 -22.61 6.08
CA GLY A 304 2.86 -22.48 4.87
C GLY A 304 1.39 -22.14 5.14
N HIS A 305 1.06 -21.69 6.35
CA HIS A 305 -0.22 -21.07 6.69
C HIS A 305 -0.28 -19.63 6.16
N GLN A 306 -1.49 -19.10 6.02
CA GLN A 306 -1.70 -17.68 5.79
C GLN A 306 -2.34 -17.06 7.04
N SER A 307 -2.02 -15.80 7.30
CA SER A 307 -2.60 -15.07 8.42
C SER A 307 -2.99 -13.65 8.06
N VAL A 308 -4.04 -13.15 8.72
CA VAL A 308 -4.55 -11.78 8.60
C VAL A 308 -4.99 -11.27 9.96
N VAL A 309 -5.07 -9.96 10.12
CA VAL A 309 -5.56 -9.35 11.35
C VAL A 309 -7.01 -8.95 11.18
N PHE A 310 -7.84 -9.34 12.15
CA PHE A 310 -9.25 -8.96 12.24
C PHE A 310 -9.64 -8.73 13.70
N ASN A 311 -10.13 -7.53 14.04
CA ASN A 311 -10.53 -7.13 15.41
C ASN A 311 -9.49 -7.48 16.49
N ASP A 312 -8.25 -7.02 16.33
CA ASP A 312 -7.12 -7.27 17.26
C ASP A 312 -6.70 -8.74 17.41
N ASN A 313 -7.27 -9.63 16.61
CA ASN A 313 -6.92 -11.04 16.57
C ASN A 313 -6.24 -11.40 15.25
N LEU A 314 -5.30 -12.34 15.34
CA LEU A 314 -4.71 -13.01 14.18
C LEU A 314 -5.63 -14.16 13.78
N ILE A 315 -6.18 -14.11 12.56
CA ILE A 315 -6.86 -15.24 11.94
C ILE A 315 -5.83 -16.03 11.14
N VAL A 316 -5.70 -17.31 11.46
CA VAL A 316 -4.70 -18.24 10.93
C VAL A 316 -5.42 -19.33 10.16
N VAL A 317 -5.06 -19.52 8.90
CA VAL A 317 -5.74 -20.43 7.97
C VAL A 317 -4.76 -21.48 7.43
N GLY A 318 -5.12 -22.75 7.61
CA GLY A 318 -4.43 -23.89 7.02
C GLY A 318 -2.98 -24.05 7.50
N GLY A 319 -2.11 -24.42 6.57
CA GLY A 319 -0.70 -24.73 6.83
C GLY A 319 -0.48 -26.20 7.20
N GLY A 320 0.73 -26.51 7.64
CA GLY A 320 1.13 -27.87 8.03
C GLY A 320 2.20 -27.88 9.10
N ASP A 321 2.40 -29.07 9.66
CA ASP A 321 3.57 -29.44 10.45
C ASP A 321 4.31 -30.59 9.75
N ASN A 322 5.34 -31.14 10.42
CA ASN A 322 6.13 -32.25 9.89
C ASN A 322 5.32 -33.55 9.68
N GLU A 323 4.11 -33.66 10.23
CA GLU A 323 3.26 -34.86 10.16
C GLU A 323 2.07 -34.71 9.21
N ARG A 324 1.43 -33.54 9.18
CA ARG A 324 0.15 -33.34 8.49
C ARG A 324 -0.13 -31.89 8.12
N HIS A 325 -0.97 -31.75 7.10
CA HIS A 325 -1.65 -30.51 6.76
C HIS A 325 -2.95 -30.33 7.53
N PHE A 326 -3.30 -29.07 7.74
CA PHE A 326 -4.48 -28.63 8.47
C PHE A 326 -5.51 -27.97 7.57
N ASP A 327 -6.78 -28.07 7.98
CA ASP A 327 -7.91 -27.34 7.39
C ASP A 327 -8.46 -26.27 8.33
N ASN A 328 -7.84 -26.10 9.50
CA ASN A 328 -8.32 -25.24 10.58
C ASN A 328 -8.26 -23.76 10.19
N ILE A 329 -9.27 -23.03 10.63
CA ILE A 329 -9.32 -21.57 10.71
C ILE A 329 -9.37 -21.22 12.19
N SER A 330 -8.30 -20.63 12.69
CA SER A 330 -8.13 -20.36 14.12
C SER A 330 -7.95 -18.87 14.38
N GLU A 331 -8.43 -18.41 15.51
CA GLU A 331 -8.23 -17.07 16.04
C GLU A 331 -7.18 -17.12 17.14
N VAL A 332 -6.22 -16.20 17.12
CA VAL A 332 -5.21 -16.01 18.16
C VAL A 332 -5.26 -14.55 18.62
N SER A 333 -5.54 -14.33 19.90
CA SER A 333 -5.55 -12.98 20.48
C SER A 333 -4.15 -12.40 20.53
N LEU A 334 -3.94 -11.24 19.91
CA LEU A 334 -2.65 -10.51 19.97
C LEU A 334 -2.53 -9.66 21.24
N VAL A 335 -3.58 -9.63 22.06
CA VAL A 335 -3.61 -8.93 23.36
C VAL A 335 -3.78 -9.93 24.51
N PRO A 336 -3.33 -9.61 25.74
CA PRO A 336 -3.56 -10.45 26.91
C PRO A 336 -5.05 -10.80 27.06
N PRO A 337 -5.41 -12.08 27.32
CA PRO A 337 -4.55 -13.18 27.80
C PRO A 337 -3.94 -14.08 26.72
N TYR A 338 -3.87 -13.64 25.45
CA TYR A 338 -3.23 -14.37 24.34
C TYR A 338 -3.83 -15.76 24.06
N THR A 339 -5.15 -15.87 24.14
CA THR A 339 -5.86 -17.13 23.91
C THR A 339 -5.96 -17.48 22.43
N SER A 340 -5.97 -18.78 22.13
CA SER A 340 -6.29 -19.32 20.81
C SER A 340 -7.65 -20.03 20.81
N LYS A 341 -8.34 -19.98 19.67
CA LYS A 341 -9.67 -20.58 19.49
C LYS A 341 -9.84 -21.10 18.06
N LEU A 342 -10.30 -22.35 17.92
CA LEU A 342 -10.75 -22.87 16.63
C LEU A 342 -12.08 -22.21 16.24
N LEU A 343 -12.13 -21.58 15.07
CA LEU A 343 -13.35 -20.98 14.52
C LEU A 343 -14.07 -21.97 13.62
N ALA A 344 -13.42 -22.43 12.55
CA ALA A 344 -13.98 -23.32 11.55
C ALA A 344 -12.92 -24.28 10.98
N SER A 345 -13.37 -25.20 10.13
CA SER A 345 -12.51 -26.01 9.27
C SER A 345 -12.95 -25.85 7.82
N MET A 346 -11.97 -25.74 6.92
CA MET A 346 -12.18 -25.80 5.48
C MET A 346 -12.58 -27.21 5.05
N THR A 347 -13.21 -27.33 3.89
CA THR A 347 -13.64 -28.65 3.36
C THR A 347 -12.47 -29.55 2.97
N LYS A 348 -11.31 -28.94 2.67
CA LYS A 348 -10.06 -29.64 2.35
C LYS A 348 -8.92 -29.04 3.17
N LYS A 349 -7.97 -29.90 3.55
CA LYS A 349 -6.66 -29.48 4.06
C LYS A 349 -5.95 -28.66 2.99
N THR A 350 -5.41 -27.51 3.36
CA THR A 350 -4.74 -26.63 2.41
C THR A 350 -3.50 -26.00 3.03
N ALA A 351 -2.40 -26.09 2.30
CA ALA A 351 -1.18 -25.35 2.52
C ALA A 351 -0.73 -24.72 1.20
N ALA A 352 0.17 -23.74 1.26
CA ALA A 352 0.65 -23.01 0.10
C ALA A 352 -0.48 -22.43 -0.78
N HIS A 353 -1.59 -22.06 -0.14
CA HIS A 353 -2.69 -21.30 -0.74
C HIS A 353 -2.39 -19.80 -0.64
N GLY A 354 -3.07 -19.03 -1.48
CA GLY A 354 -3.16 -17.59 -1.33
C GLY A 354 -4.35 -17.18 -0.47
N MET A 355 -4.27 -16.05 0.23
CA MET A 355 -5.37 -15.55 1.03
C MET A 355 -5.37 -14.03 1.07
N GLU A 356 -6.54 -13.43 0.88
CA GLU A 356 -6.72 -11.98 0.97
C GLU A 356 -7.95 -11.61 1.81
N CYS A 357 -7.83 -10.56 2.63
CA CYS A 357 -8.91 -10.08 3.49
C CYS A 357 -9.73 -8.96 2.81
N PHE A 358 -11.05 -9.14 2.76
CA PHE A 358 -12.07 -8.21 2.27
C PHE A 358 -13.04 -7.87 3.39
N ASP A 359 -12.66 -6.88 4.21
CA ASP A 359 -13.41 -6.44 5.38
C ASP A 359 -13.57 -7.57 6.41
N ASP A 360 -14.72 -8.24 6.45
CA ASP A 360 -15.04 -9.37 7.32
C ASP A 360 -14.96 -10.74 6.62
N LYS A 361 -14.45 -10.77 5.38
CA LYS A 361 -14.40 -11.97 4.54
C LYS A 361 -12.98 -12.30 4.11
N LEU A 362 -12.55 -13.53 4.33
CA LEU A 362 -11.27 -14.03 3.86
C LEU A 362 -11.50 -14.82 2.58
N VAL A 363 -10.83 -14.44 1.50
CA VAL A 363 -10.88 -15.14 0.22
C VAL A 363 -9.61 -15.98 0.10
N ILE A 364 -9.78 -17.29 0.19
CA ILE A 364 -8.73 -18.31 0.13
C ILE A 364 -8.75 -18.90 -1.27
N VAL A 365 -7.60 -18.91 -1.95
CA VAL A 365 -7.50 -19.31 -3.35
C VAL A 365 -6.45 -20.38 -3.57
N GLY A 366 -6.79 -21.39 -4.36
CA GLY A 366 -5.92 -22.48 -4.78
C GLY A 366 -5.25 -23.22 -3.62
N GLY A 367 -3.96 -23.48 -3.76
CA GLY A 367 -3.16 -24.28 -2.82
C GLY A 367 -3.27 -25.78 -3.06
N GLY A 368 -2.80 -26.55 -2.10
CA GLY A 368 -2.84 -28.01 -2.18
C GLY A 368 -2.01 -28.67 -1.08
N ASN A 369 -1.43 -29.82 -1.42
CA ASN A 369 -0.45 -30.48 -0.57
C ASN A 369 0.95 -29.98 -0.95
N ILE A 370 1.68 -29.39 0.02
CA ILE A 370 3.01 -28.84 -0.24
C ILE A 370 4.03 -29.95 -0.54
N ASN A 371 3.83 -31.15 0.01
CA ASN A 371 4.74 -32.28 -0.10
C ASN A 371 4.59 -33.08 -1.41
N THR A 372 3.61 -32.74 -2.25
CA THR A 372 3.38 -33.43 -3.53
C THR A 372 3.23 -32.43 -4.65
N SER A 373 3.88 -32.69 -5.79
CA SER A 373 3.69 -31.92 -7.03
C SER A 373 2.30 -32.10 -7.64
N THR A 374 1.54 -33.10 -7.18
CA THR A 374 0.16 -33.39 -7.61
C THR A 374 -0.87 -32.87 -6.61
N ASN A 375 -2.13 -32.79 -7.02
CA ASN A 375 -3.28 -32.28 -6.25
C ASN A 375 -3.25 -30.76 -6.02
N VAL A 376 -2.83 -30.01 -7.04
CA VAL A 376 -2.99 -28.56 -7.06
C VAL A 376 -4.45 -28.22 -7.31
N ASP A 377 -5.01 -27.34 -6.47
CA ASP A 377 -6.41 -26.95 -6.51
C ASP A 377 -6.60 -25.59 -7.20
N ASN A 378 -7.77 -25.37 -7.80
CA ASN A 378 -8.23 -24.08 -8.32
C ASN A 378 -9.42 -23.53 -7.54
N ASN A 379 -9.81 -24.17 -6.44
CA ASN A 379 -10.93 -23.74 -5.62
C ASN A 379 -10.73 -22.34 -5.04
N VAL A 380 -11.85 -21.63 -4.90
CA VAL A 380 -11.93 -20.36 -4.18
C VAL A 380 -12.93 -20.54 -3.05
N VAL A 381 -12.49 -20.29 -1.83
CA VAL A 381 -13.32 -20.39 -0.62
C VAL A 381 -13.36 -19.02 0.04
N MET A 382 -14.57 -18.53 0.31
CA MET A 382 -14.78 -17.33 1.11
C MET A 382 -15.17 -17.74 2.51
N TYR A 383 -14.42 -17.30 3.51
CA TYR A 383 -14.76 -17.46 4.92
C TYR A 383 -15.25 -16.12 5.48
N ASP A 384 -16.52 -16.09 5.91
CA ASP A 384 -17.10 -14.94 6.59
C ASP A 384 -16.80 -15.06 8.09
N VAL A 385 -15.91 -14.20 8.59
CA VAL A 385 -15.42 -14.23 9.97
C VAL A 385 -16.55 -13.92 10.95
N SER A 386 -17.49 -13.05 10.56
CA SER A 386 -18.63 -12.65 11.40
C SER A 386 -19.64 -13.78 11.59
N LYS A 387 -19.84 -14.59 10.54
CA LYS A 387 -20.78 -15.73 10.55
C LYS A 387 -20.12 -17.06 10.91
N ASN A 388 -18.80 -17.11 10.90
CA ASN A 388 -18.01 -18.31 11.06
C ASN A 388 -18.41 -19.41 10.06
N GLN A 389 -18.53 -19.04 8.79
CA GLN A 389 -19.02 -19.92 7.73
C GLN A 389 -18.16 -19.82 6.47
N CYS A 390 -17.90 -20.96 5.85
CA CYS A 390 -17.23 -21.07 4.56
C CYS A 390 -18.26 -21.19 3.44
N GLU A 391 -18.04 -20.46 2.35
CA GLU A 391 -18.79 -20.53 1.10
C GLU A 391 -17.81 -20.84 -0.04
N VAL A 392 -18.15 -21.81 -0.89
CA VAL A 392 -17.37 -22.11 -2.09
C VAL A 392 -17.83 -21.17 -3.21
N LEU A 393 -16.88 -20.45 -3.81
CA LEU A 393 -17.11 -19.55 -4.94
C LEU A 393 -16.69 -20.22 -6.26
N ALA A 394 -16.93 -19.53 -7.38
CA ALA A 394 -16.42 -19.98 -8.67
C ALA A 394 -14.89 -20.14 -8.64
N PRO A 395 -14.35 -21.19 -9.27
CA PRO A 395 -12.93 -21.50 -9.19
C PRO A 395 -12.07 -20.56 -10.04
N LEU A 396 -10.78 -20.55 -9.76
CA LEU A 396 -9.75 -19.94 -10.60
C LEU A 396 -9.69 -20.62 -11.99
N PRO A 397 -9.19 -19.90 -13.01
CA PRO A 397 -9.13 -20.40 -14.39
C PRO A 397 -8.15 -21.57 -14.57
N TYR A 398 -7.23 -21.77 -13.63
CA TYR A 398 -6.26 -22.87 -13.60
C TYR A 398 -5.92 -23.23 -12.14
N PRO A 399 -5.51 -24.48 -11.87
CA PRO A 399 -5.02 -24.90 -10.56
C PRO A 399 -3.66 -24.26 -10.28
N VAL A 400 -3.48 -23.73 -9.07
CA VAL A 400 -2.24 -23.08 -8.68
C VAL A 400 -2.01 -23.20 -7.17
N LYS A 401 -0.77 -23.52 -6.80
CA LYS A 401 -0.26 -23.45 -5.43
C LYS A 401 1.03 -22.65 -5.42
N ILE A 402 1.51 -22.30 -4.22
CA ILE A 402 2.84 -21.70 -4.05
C ILE A 402 2.95 -20.34 -4.81
N MET A 403 1.81 -19.71 -5.03
CA MET A 403 1.70 -18.38 -5.63
C MET A 403 1.85 -17.28 -4.57
N ALA A 404 2.17 -16.08 -5.03
CA ALA A 404 1.85 -14.89 -4.26
C ALA A 404 0.41 -14.43 -4.57
N THR A 405 -0.25 -13.87 -3.58
CA THR A 405 -1.52 -13.14 -3.78
C THR A 405 -1.40 -11.72 -3.28
N VAL A 406 -2.17 -10.82 -3.90
CA VAL A 406 -2.41 -9.48 -3.36
C VAL A 406 -3.86 -9.06 -3.59
N ARG A 407 -4.42 -8.30 -2.65
CA ARG A 407 -5.68 -7.59 -2.83
C ARG A 407 -5.50 -6.32 -3.67
N TRP A 408 -6.31 -6.18 -4.72
CA TRP A 408 -6.46 -4.95 -5.50
C TRP A 408 -7.94 -4.58 -5.64
N HIS A 409 -8.38 -3.61 -4.83
CA HIS A 409 -9.79 -3.23 -4.68
C HIS A 409 -10.70 -4.42 -4.30
N ASP A 410 -11.62 -4.81 -5.19
CA ASP A 410 -12.55 -5.94 -5.07
C ASP A 410 -12.00 -7.24 -5.69
N ASN A 411 -10.71 -7.27 -6.00
CA ASN A 411 -10.07 -8.38 -6.72
C ASN A 411 -8.93 -9.00 -5.92
N VAL A 412 -8.78 -10.32 -6.07
CA VAL A 412 -7.57 -11.05 -5.71
C VAL A 412 -6.72 -11.18 -6.97
N ILE A 413 -5.46 -10.80 -6.89
CA ILE A 413 -4.50 -11.01 -7.98
C ILE A 413 -3.58 -12.15 -7.58
N VAL A 414 -3.52 -13.16 -8.45
CA VAL A 414 -2.74 -14.37 -8.28
C VAL A 414 -1.51 -14.30 -9.18
N LEU A 415 -0.33 -14.44 -8.58
CA LEU A 415 0.97 -14.16 -9.20
C LEU A 415 1.87 -15.39 -9.14
N GLY A 416 2.26 -15.90 -10.30
CA GLY A 416 3.19 -17.03 -10.40
C GLY A 416 2.65 -18.32 -9.79
N GLY A 417 3.50 -19.00 -9.03
CA GLY A 417 3.22 -20.32 -8.45
C GLY A 417 3.56 -21.45 -9.42
N MET A 418 2.94 -22.61 -9.21
CA MET A 418 3.11 -23.80 -10.05
C MET A 418 1.80 -24.58 -10.19
N GLU A 419 1.66 -25.31 -11.30
CA GLU A 419 0.59 -26.29 -11.52
C GLU A 419 1.08 -27.71 -11.14
N ASN A 420 0.55 -28.78 -11.76
CA ASN A 420 0.90 -30.17 -11.42
C ASN A 420 2.24 -30.67 -12.02
N ASP A 421 3.02 -29.80 -12.66
CA ASP A 421 4.23 -30.14 -13.46
C ASP A 421 5.55 -29.66 -12.83
N ASP A 422 5.54 -29.15 -11.59
CA ASP A 422 6.69 -28.57 -10.87
C ASP A 422 7.33 -27.32 -11.50
N GLU A 423 6.81 -26.87 -12.64
CA GLU A 423 7.30 -25.72 -13.38
C GLU A 423 6.80 -24.41 -12.78
N ALA A 424 7.73 -23.47 -12.58
CA ALA A 424 7.39 -22.13 -12.14
C ALA A 424 6.59 -21.38 -13.22
N LEU A 425 5.57 -20.64 -12.81
CA LEU A 425 4.71 -19.84 -13.68
C LEU A 425 5.12 -18.37 -13.63
N ASN A 426 4.94 -17.67 -14.76
CA ASN A 426 4.91 -16.20 -14.80
C ASN A 426 3.48 -15.67 -15.06
N ARG A 427 2.47 -16.53 -14.91
CA ARG A 427 1.07 -16.17 -15.15
C ARG A 427 0.56 -15.25 -14.06
N VAL A 428 -0.33 -14.35 -14.46
CA VAL A 428 -1.00 -13.41 -13.58
C VAL A 428 -2.49 -13.45 -13.88
N SER A 429 -3.31 -13.73 -12.89
CA SER A 429 -4.76 -13.68 -13.03
C SER A 429 -5.38 -12.74 -12.00
N ILE A 430 -6.44 -12.06 -12.39
CA ILE A 430 -7.26 -11.23 -11.52
C ILE A 430 -8.62 -11.89 -11.35
N TYR A 431 -9.01 -12.17 -10.10
CA TYR A 431 -10.28 -12.77 -9.72
C TYR A 431 -11.13 -11.72 -8.99
N ASN A 432 -12.25 -11.33 -9.57
CA ASN A 432 -13.16 -10.38 -8.95
C ASN A 432 -14.09 -11.09 -7.97
N VAL A 433 -14.01 -10.77 -6.69
CA VAL A 433 -14.72 -11.50 -5.62
C VAL A 433 -16.24 -11.36 -5.75
N LYS A 434 -16.74 -10.20 -6.19
CA LYS A 434 -18.18 -9.91 -6.30
C LYS A 434 -18.83 -10.61 -7.48
N THR A 435 -18.17 -10.60 -8.64
CA THR A 435 -18.69 -11.20 -9.88
C THR A 435 -18.27 -12.66 -10.07
N GLN A 436 -17.28 -13.12 -9.30
CA GLN A 436 -16.69 -14.45 -9.40
C GLN A 436 -16.13 -14.77 -10.80
N LYS A 437 -15.71 -13.72 -11.52
CA LYS A 437 -15.08 -13.83 -12.84
C LYS A 437 -13.58 -13.63 -12.73
N SER A 438 -12.84 -14.35 -13.59
CA SER A 438 -11.40 -14.22 -13.72
C SER A 438 -10.98 -13.71 -15.09
N HIS A 439 -9.90 -12.94 -15.11
CA HIS A 439 -9.22 -12.51 -16.33
C HIS A 439 -7.72 -12.68 -16.19
N MET A 440 -7.03 -12.91 -17.30
CA MET A 440 -5.57 -12.95 -17.33
C MET A 440 -5.02 -11.53 -17.49
N LEU A 441 -3.98 -11.21 -16.72
CA LEU A 441 -3.18 -9.99 -16.87
C LEU A 441 -1.88 -10.32 -17.65
N PRO A 442 -1.11 -9.31 -18.09
CA PRO A 442 0.18 -9.54 -18.70
C PRO A 442 1.07 -10.38 -17.79
N PRO A 443 1.79 -11.37 -18.35
CA PRO A 443 2.64 -12.23 -17.56
C PRO A 443 3.83 -11.46 -16.97
N MET A 444 4.31 -11.90 -15.82
CA MET A 444 5.55 -11.45 -15.18
C MET A 444 6.75 -11.63 -16.11
N LEU A 445 7.79 -10.82 -15.90
CA LEU A 445 9.05 -10.88 -16.65
C LEU A 445 9.75 -12.22 -16.41
N TYR A 446 9.71 -12.70 -15.18
CA TYR A 446 10.33 -13.95 -14.76
C TYR A 446 9.26 -14.94 -14.27
N LYS A 447 9.49 -16.23 -14.51
CA LYS A 447 8.72 -17.30 -13.87
C LYS A 447 9.15 -17.42 -12.42
N ARG A 448 8.18 -17.53 -11.51
CA ARG A 448 8.43 -17.54 -10.07
C ARG A 448 7.43 -18.43 -9.34
N LYS A 449 7.93 -19.31 -8.49
CA LYS A 449 7.17 -20.00 -7.43
C LYS A 449 7.78 -19.61 -6.07
N ASP A 450 7.02 -19.67 -4.98
CA ASP A 450 7.47 -19.27 -3.63
C ASP A 450 7.97 -17.82 -3.55
N CYS A 451 7.45 -16.96 -4.43
CA CYS A 451 7.70 -15.52 -4.37
C CYS A 451 6.75 -14.86 -3.38
N THR A 452 7.08 -13.62 -3.02
CA THR A 452 6.21 -12.77 -2.20
C THR A 452 5.85 -11.50 -2.95
N ALA A 453 4.67 -10.95 -2.68
CA ALA A 453 4.19 -9.78 -3.38
C ALA A 453 3.41 -8.84 -2.45
N VAL A 454 3.47 -7.55 -2.76
CA VAL A 454 2.73 -6.51 -2.04
C VAL A 454 2.17 -5.47 -3.01
N VAL A 455 1.14 -4.77 -2.57
CA VAL A 455 0.61 -3.59 -3.27
C VAL A 455 1.11 -2.33 -2.58
N VAL A 456 1.72 -1.44 -3.36
CA VAL A 456 2.23 -0.14 -2.91
C VAL A 456 1.69 0.95 -3.83
N GLY A 457 0.81 1.80 -3.29
CA GLY A 457 0.13 2.82 -4.08
C GLY A 457 -0.68 2.21 -5.23
N SER A 458 -0.17 2.35 -6.46
CA SER A 458 -0.80 1.77 -7.67
C SER A 458 0.04 0.72 -8.38
N MET A 459 1.00 0.14 -7.67
CA MET A 459 1.91 -0.87 -8.20
C MET A 459 1.80 -2.15 -7.39
N ILE A 460 1.87 -3.28 -8.09
CA ILE A 460 2.19 -4.57 -7.47
C ILE A 460 3.70 -4.71 -7.53
N ILE A 461 4.33 -5.14 -6.45
CA ILE A 461 5.76 -5.48 -6.43
C ILE A 461 5.87 -6.95 -6.08
N VAL A 462 6.58 -7.72 -6.91
CA VAL A 462 6.86 -9.15 -6.73
C VAL A 462 8.36 -9.31 -6.50
N MET A 463 8.72 -10.05 -5.46
CA MET A 463 10.09 -10.18 -4.97
C MET A 463 10.47 -11.66 -4.83
N GLY A 464 11.67 -11.99 -5.33
CA GLY A 464 12.30 -13.28 -5.09
C GLY A 464 11.53 -14.47 -5.68
N GLY A 465 11.56 -15.59 -4.94
CA GLY A 465 11.05 -16.88 -5.35
C GLY A 465 12.08 -17.74 -6.08
N LEU A 466 11.61 -18.85 -6.64
CA LEU A 466 12.38 -19.83 -7.41
C LEU A 466 11.99 -19.73 -8.89
N ASP A 467 12.99 -19.74 -9.78
CA ASP A 467 12.76 -19.84 -11.22
C ASP A 467 12.42 -21.28 -11.67
N GLU A 468 12.23 -21.49 -12.98
CA GLU A 468 12.00 -22.83 -13.55
C GLU A 468 13.13 -23.85 -13.29
N ASN A 469 14.34 -23.37 -13.02
CA ASN A 469 15.50 -24.22 -12.70
C ASN A 469 15.70 -24.38 -11.19
N ASN A 470 14.76 -23.87 -10.37
CA ASN A 470 14.84 -23.78 -8.92
C ASN A 470 16.00 -22.91 -8.40
N HIS A 471 16.50 -21.96 -9.19
CA HIS A 471 17.43 -20.96 -8.65
C HIS A 471 16.67 -19.94 -7.81
N VAL A 472 17.24 -19.64 -6.64
CA VAL A 472 16.72 -18.59 -5.76
C VAL A 472 16.96 -17.22 -6.40
N LEU A 473 15.89 -16.43 -6.54
CA LEU A 473 15.91 -15.15 -7.20
C LEU A 473 16.13 -14.01 -6.21
N LYS A 474 16.95 -13.04 -6.63
CA LYS A 474 17.03 -11.69 -6.03
C LYS A 474 16.26 -10.63 -6.81
N SER A 475 15.78 -10.98 -8.00
CA SER A 475 15.13 -10.05 -8.91
C SER A 475 13.78 -9.60 -8.34
N VAL A 476 13.44 -8.35 -8.65
CA VAL A 476 12.24 -7.68 -8.18
C VAL A 476 11.59 -7.06 -9.41
N GLU A 477 10.30 -7.24 -9.55
CA GLU A 477 9.54 -6.70 -10.68
C GLU A 477 8.26 -6.06 -10.20
N SER A 478 7.80 -5.05 -10.92
CA SER A 478 6.60 -4.31 -10.56
C SER A 478 5.63 -4.21 -11.73
N PHE A 479 4.34 -4.36 -11.42
CA PHE A 479 3.28 -4.16 -12.40
C PHE A 479 2.66 -2.79 -12.20
N ASN A 480 2.65 -2.00 -13.27
CA ASN A 480 2.02 -0.68 -13.28
C ASN A 480 0.67 -0.74 -13.99
N PHE A 481 -0.43 -0.57 -13.25
CA PHE A 481 -1.79 -0.61 -13.82
C PHE A 481 -2.07 0.49 -14.83
N SER A 482 -1.40 1.65 -14.76
CA SER A 482 -1.61 2.75 -15.70
C SER A 482 -0.99 2.48 -17.07
N ARG A 483 0.12 1.73 -17.10
CA ARG A 483 0.86 1.38 -18.33
C ARG A 483 0.56 -0.04 -18.81
N TYR A 484 -0.01 -0.86 -17.93
CA TYR A 484 -0.32 -2.27 -18.17
C TYR A 484 0.90 -3.08 -18.57
N THR A 485 2.03 -2.81 -17.91
CA THR A 485 3.33 -3.44 -18.18
C THR A 485 4.07 -3.76 -16.90
N TRP A 486 4.88 -4.83 -16.95
CA TRP A 486 5.87 -5.15 -15.94
C TRP A 486 7.18 -4.40 -16.18
N GLU A 487 7.81 -3.96 -15.09
CA GLU A 487 9.11 -3.27 -15.11
C GLU A 487 10.02 -3.86 -14.02
N GLU A 488 11.29 -4.01 -14.33
CA GLU A 488 12.28 -4.48 -13.37
C GLU A 488 12.63 -3.37 -12.37
N LEU A 489 12.68 -3.74 -11.09
CA LEU A 489 13.14 -2.88 -10.00
C LEU A 489 14.53 -3.32 -9.54
N PRO A 490 15.25 -2.48 -8.77
CA PRO A 490 16.51 -2.88 -8.15
C PRO A 490 16.37 -4.21 -7.41
N SER A 491 17.31 -5.13 -7.66
CA SER A 491 17.33 -6.44 -6.99
C SER A 491 17.60 -6.30 -5.49
N MET A 492 17.08 -7.26 -4.72
CA MET A 492 17.45 -7.45 -3.32
C MET A 492 18.95 -7.69 -3.16
N HIS A 493 19.49 -7.44 -1.96
CA HIS A 493 20.88 -7.79 -1.64
C HIS A 493 21.04 -9.31 -1.55
N GLU A 494 20.09 -10.00 -0.91
CA GLU A 494 20.09 -11.45 -0.75
C GLU A 494 18.97 -12.08 -1.59
N ALA A 495 19.32 -13.16 -2.31
CA ALA A 495 18.31 -13.97 -2.99
C ALA A 495 17.46 -14.70 -1.95
N ARG A 496 16.15 -14.73 -2.14
CA ARG A 496 15.23 -15.39 -1.20
C ARG A 496 14.02 -15.98 -1.90
N ALA A 497 13.68 -17.21 -1.53
CA ALA A 497 12.40 -17.86 -1.80
C ALA A 497 11.67 -18.12 -0.47
N PHE A 498 10.37 -18.39 -0.49
CA PHE A 498 9.55 -18.69 0.71
C PHE A 498 9.55 -17.56 1.76
N ALA A 499 9.92 -16.35 1.33
CA ALA A 499 9.97 -15.18 2.20
C ALA A 499 8.57 -14.60 2.40
N THR A 500 8.43 -13.77 3.42
CA THR A 500 7.21 -13.02 3.66
C THR A 500 7.47 -11.53 3.52
N SER A 501 6.46 -10.75 3.15
CA SER A 501 6.62 -9.31 2.95
C SER A 501 5.39 -8.51 3.33
N VAL A 502 5.60 -7.25 3.69
CA VAL A 502 4.54 -6.29 3.98
C VAL A 502 4.87 -4.93 3.35
N ALA A 503 3.83 -4.17 3.00
CA ALA A 503 3.95 -2.77 2.63
C ALA A 503 3.71 -1.87 3.85
N CYS A 504 4.57 -0.87 4.04
CA CYS A 504 4.48 0.13 5.10
C CYS A 504 4.56 1.57 4.59
#